data_AF-A0A2R6CX48-F1
#
_entry.id   AF-A0A2R6CX48-F1
#
_cell.length_a   1.000
_cell.length_b   1.000
_cell.length_c   1.000
_cell.angle_alpha   90.00
_cell.angle_beta   90.00
_cell.angle_gamma   90.00
#
_symmetry.space_group_name_H-M   'P 1'
#
loop_
_entity.id
_entity.type
_entity.pdbx_description
1 polymer ?
#
loop_
_entity_poly.entity_id
_entity_poly.type
_entity_poly.pdbx_seq_one_letter_code
_entity_poly.pdbx_strand_id
1 'polypeptide(L)' 'MLEAGDPLAPRDVMIAATARSTGAKLVVSDSDFEVDALEDRLTVRNLRT' A
#
# COMPACT_ATOMS: atom_id res chain seq x y z
N MET A 1 2.52 -2.74 23.91
CA MET A 1 1.66 -1.83 23.13
C MET A 1 1.92 -2.18 21.68
N LEU A 2 0.94 -2.75 20.96
CA LEU A 2 1.11 -2.99 19.53
C LEU A 2 1.15 -1.61 18.88
N GLU A 3 2.28 -1.25 18.28
CA GLU A 3 2.39 0.00 17.52
C GLU A 3 1.35 -0.07 16.40
N ALA A 4 0.32 0.76 16.51
CA ALA A 4 -0.62 0.92 15.42
C ALA A 4 0.15 1.65 14.32
N GLY A 5 0.39 0.95 13.20
CA GLY A 5 1.02 1.56 12.03
C GLY A 5 0.25 2.79 11.56
N ASP A 6 0.91 3.64 10.79
CA ASP A 6 0.33 4.90 10.35
C ASP A 6 -0.92 4.67 9.46
N PRO A 7 -2.02 5.39 9.70
CA PRO A 7 -3.24 5.22 8.94
C PRO A 7 -3.10 5.79 7.53
N LEU A 8 -3.41 4.97 6.52
CA LEU A 8 -3.55 5.41 5.13
C LEU A 8 -4.75 6.34 4.95
N ALA A 9 -4.64 7.32 4.05
CA ALA A 9 -5.79 8.11 3.63
C ALA A 9 -6.85 7.21 2.96
N PRO A 10 -8.17 7.50 3.11
CA PRO A 10 -9.23 6.64 2.58
C PRO A 10 -9.13 6.35 1.08
N ARG A 11 -8.64 7.31 0.29
CA ARG A 11 -8.39 7.15 -1.15
C ARG A 11 -7.35 6.07 -1.42
N ASP A 12 -6.26 6.09 -0.67
CA ASP A 12 -5.12 5.21 -0.88
C ASP A 12 -5.45 3.78 -0.45
N VAL A 13 -6.27 3.64 0.59
CA VAL A 13 -6.89 2.35 0.96
C VAL A 13 -7.73 1.78 -0.19
N MET A 14 -8.58 2.61 -0.82
CA MET A 14 -9.41 2.15 -1.94
C MET A 14 -8.57 1.71 -3.15
N ILE A 15 -7.50 2.44 -3.45
CA ILE A 15 -6.57 2.10 -4.54
C ILE A 15 -5.86 0.76 -4.23
N ALA A 16 -5.31 0.61 -3.02
CA ALA A 16 -4.65 -0.62 -2.59
C ALA A 16 -5.61 -1.81 -2.56
N ALA A 17 -6.83 -1.62 -2.08
CA ALA A 17 -7.86 -2.65 -2.04
C ALA A 17 -8.26 -3.11 -3.46
N THR A 18 -8.33 -2.19 -4.41
CA THR A 18 -8.62 -2.50 -5.83
C THR A 18 -7.47 -3.30 -6.46
N ALA A 19 -6.23 -2.89 -6.23
CA ALA A 19 -5.06 -3.63 -6.71
C ALA A 19 -5.04 -5.05 -6.14
N ARG A 20 -5.28 -5.18 -4.83
CA ARG A 20 -5.36 -6.48 -4.15
C ARG A 20 -6.49 -7.36 -4.70
N SER A 21 -7.70 -6.82 -4.86
CA SER A 21 -8.86 -7.62 -5.29
C SER A 21 -8.76 -8.11 -6.73
N THR A 22 -8.02 -7.38 -7.57
CA THR A 22 -7.80 -7.72 -8.98
C THR A 22 -6.50 -8.50 -9.23
N GLY A 23 -5.66 -8.69 -8.20
CA GLY A 23 -4.33 -9.27 -8.35
C GLY A 23 -3.36 -8.37 -9.13
N ALA A 24 -3.70 -7.09 -9.30
CA ALA A 24 -2.85 -6.14 -10.01
C ALA A 24 -1.67 -5.71 -9.13
N LYS A 25 -0.54 -5.40 -9.78
CA LYS A 25 0.62 -4.81 -9.13
C LYS A 25 0.36 -3.34 -8.84
N LEU A 26 0.60 -2.91 -7.60
CA LEU A 26 0.50 -1.51 -7.21
C LEU A 26 1.84 -0.81 -7.47
N VAL A 27 1.89 0.08 -8.47
CA VAL A 27 3.09 0.86 -8.80
C VAL A 27 2.85 2.31 -8.38
N VAL A 28 3.67 2.82 -7.46
CA VAL A 28 3.44 4.10 -6.78
C VAL A 28 4.74 4.87 -6.64
N SER A 29 4.64 6.18 -6.55
CA SER A 29 5.74 7.09 -6.20
C SER A 29 5.36 7.91 -4.98
N ASP A 30 4.58 7.33 -4.07
CA ASP A 30 4.04 7.98 -2.90
C ASP A 30 4.49 7.19 -1.65
N SER A 31 5.08 7.91 -0.70
CA SER A 31 5.67 7.33 0.52
C SER A 31 4.61 6.74 1.43
N ASP A 32 3.37 7.19 1.31
CA ASP A 32 2.29 6.71 2.16
C ASP A 32 2.02 5.21 1.91
N PHE A 33 2.45 4.66 0.76
CA PHE A 33 2.35 3.23 0.44
C PHE A 33 3.58 2.40 0.87
N GLU A 34 4.58 3.01 1.50
CA GLU A 34 5.76 2.34 2.07
C GLU A 34 5.43 1.80 3.47
N VAL A 35 4.45 0.91 3.55
CA VAL A 35 4.10 0.22 4.80
C VAL A 35 4.30 -1.27 4.62
N ASP A 36 5.09 -1.87 5.52
CA ASP A 36 5.39 -3.30 5.55
C ASP A 36 4.11 -4.16 5.44
N ALA A 37 3.02 -3.71 6.06
CA ALA A 37 1.73 -4.38 6.03
C ALA A 37 1.07 -4.43 4.63
N LEU A 38 1.40 -3.53 3.70
CA LEU A 38 0.93 -3.59 2.32
C LEU A 38 1.73 -4.63 1.52
N GLU A 39 3.05 -4.73 1.74
CA GLU A 39 3.90 -5.67 1.02
C GLU A 39 3.56 -7.14 1.34
N ASP A 40 3.11 -7.41 2.56
CA ASP A 40 2.57 -8.72 2.97
C ASP A 40 1.25 -9.10 2.26
N ARG A 41 0.56 -8.13 1.64
CA ARG A 41 -0.83 -8.28 1.16
C ARG A 41 -0.99 -8.12 -0.34
N LEU A 42 -0.07 -7.43 -1.02
CA LEU A 42 -0.03 -7.28 -2.47
C LEU A 42 1.36 -6.90 -2.97
N THR A 43 1.60 -7.11 -4.26
CA THR A 43 2.86 -6.73 -4.89
C THR A 43 2.91 -5.22 -5.11
N VAL A 44 3.85 -4.54 -4.43
CA VAL A 44 4.12 -3.11 -4.59
C VAL A 44 5.41 -2.88 -5.39
N ARG A 45 5.47 -1.80 -6.17
CA ARG A 45 6.73 -1.25 -6.70
C ARG A 45 6.74 0.25 -6.48
N ASN A 46 7.68 0.69 -5.66
CA ASN A 46 7.97 2.10 -5.50
C ASN A 46 8.83 2.60 -6.67
N LEU A 47 8.53 3.80 -7.17
CA LEU A 47 9.25 4.48 -8.26
C LEU A 47 10.21 5.58 -7.77
N ARG A 48 10.23 5.90 -6.47
CA ARG A 48 11.11 6.94 -5.88
C ARG A 48 12.58 6.52 -5.72
N THR A 49 12.98 5.39 -6.30
CA THR A 49 14.41 5.03 -6.47
C THR A 49 15.21 6.17 -7.09
#